data_AF-A0A847BJZ9-F1
#
_entry.id   AF-A0A847BJZ9-F1
#
_cell.length_a   1.000
_cell.length_b   1.000
_cell.length_c   1.000
_cell.angle_alpha   90.00
_cell.angle_beta   90.00
_cell.angle_gamma   90.00
#
_symmetry.space_group_name_H-M   'P 1'
#
loop_
_entity.id
_entity.type
_entity.pdbx_description
1 polymer ?
#
loop_
_entity_poly.entity_id
_entity_poly.type
_entity_poly.pdbx_seq_one_letter_code
_entity_poly.pdbx_strand_id
1 'polypeptide(L)'
;LEEAAMDLGARPVQTFFRITLPIITPAVAAGWLLAFTLSLDDLVVASFVSGPGATTLPMVVFSSVRLGVSPKINALATLIILVVSLATFLAWYLMRRSEARRRQAILQDMTAGRQASPGA
;
A
#
# COMPACT_ATOMS: atom_id res chain seq x y z
N LEU A 1 18.51 19.85 6.95
CA LEU A 1 17.14 20.07 7.48
C LEU A 1 17.12 20.02 9.01
N GLU A 2 17.73 18.99 9.62
CA GLU A 2 17.83 18.89 11.08
C GLU A 2 18.75 19.95 11.69
N GLU A 3 19.94 20.15 11.13
CA GLU A 3 20.88 21.21 11.55
C GLU A 3 20.25 22.60 11.45
N ALA A 4 19.61 22.93 10.32
CA ALA A 4 18.90 24.19 10.15
C ALA A 4 17.76 24.41 11.19
N ALA A 5 17.07 23.35 11.61
CA ALA A 5 16.05 23.45 12.65
C ALA A 5 16.64 23.66 14.04
N MET A 6 17.79 23.04 14.33
CA MET A 6 18.54 23.26 15.57
C MET A 6 19.14 24.68 15.62
N ASP A 7 19.64 25.18 14.49
CA ASP A 7 20.14 26.56 14.35
C ASP A 7 19.04 27.61 14.58
N LEU A 8 17.78 27.29 14.25
CA LEU A 8 16.58 28.09 14.53
C LEU A 8 16.04 27.95 15.96
N GLY A 9 16.74 27.21 16.84
CA GLY A 9 16.41 27.05 18.26
C GLY A 9 15.51 25.86 18.59
N ALA A 10 15.25 24.94 17.66
CA ALA A 10 14.51 23.72 17.95
C ALA A 10 15.35 22.74 18.77
N ARG A 11 14.76 22.17 19.83
CA ARG A 11 15.44 21.15 20.65
C ARG A 11 15.62 19.86 19.84
N PRO A 12 16.71 19.08 20.02
CA PRO A 12 17.00 17.87 19.23
C PRO A 12 15.85 16.86 19.19
N VAL A 13 15.16 16.66 20.32
CA VAL A 13 13.98 15.78 20.41
C VAL A 13 12.84 16.30 19.54
N GLN A 14 12.60 17.61 19.52
CA GLN A 14 11.56 18.23 18.70
C GLN A 14 11.90 18.11 17.21
N THR A 15 13.17 18.30 16.83
CA THR A 15 13.68 18.10 15.47
C THR A 15 13.49 16.65 15.02
N PHE A 16 13.78 15.67 15.87
CA PHE A 16 13.56 14.25 15.57
C PHE A 16 12.09 13.95 15.24
N PHE A 17 11.16 14.30 16.13
CA PHE A 17 9.74 13.96 15.92
C PHE A 17 9.07 14.80 14.82
N ARG A 18 9.54 16.03 14.55
CA ARG A 18 8.92 16.92 13.54
C ARG A 18 9.56 16.85 12.16
N ILE A 19 10.81 16.42 12.06
CA ILE A 19 11.57 16.44 10.80
C ILE A 19 12.06 15.04 10.46
N THR A 20 12.91 14.46 11.29
CA THR A 20 13.54 13.16 11.02
C THR A 20 12.50 12.05 10.88
N LEU A 21 11.64 11.90 11.89
CA LEU A 21 10.67 10.82 11.98
C LEU A 21 9.68 10.86 10.80
N PRO A 22 9.01 11.97 10.46
CA PRO A 22 8.13 12.03 9.28
C PRO A 22 8.84 11.69 7.96
N ILE A 23 10.10 12.12 7.81
CA ILE A 23 10.90 11.86 6.61
C ILE A 23 11.22 10.36 6.48
N ILE A 24 11.60 9.69 7.58
CA ILE A 24 11.92 8.26 7.56
C ILE A 24 10.69 7.35 7.73
N THR A 25 9.53 7.88 8.13
CA THR A 25 8.28 7.13 8.34
C THR A 25 7.92 6.21 7.17
N PRO A 26 7.95 6.63 5.89
CA PRO A 26 7.66 5.72 4.77
C PRO A 26 8.65 4.55 4.68
N ALA A 27 9.93 4.77 4.98
CA ALA A 27 10.95 3.72 5.00
C ALA A 27 10.77 2.77 6.20
N VAL A 28 10.42 3.30 7.37
CA VAL A 28 10.09 2.51 8.56
C VAL A 28 8.86 1.64 8.31
N ALA A 29 7.83 2.18 7.67
CA ALA A 29 6.63 1.42 7.30
C ALA A 29 6.95 0.29 6.31
N ALA A 30 7.81 0.54 5.31
CA ALA A 30 8.29 -0.49 4.39
C ALA A 30 9.10 -1.58 5.10
N GLY A 31 10.01 -1.20 6.00
CA GLY A 31 10.79 -2.15 6.81
C GLY A 31 9.92 -2.97 7.76
N TRP A 32 8.90 -2.35 8.36
CA TRP A 32 7.91 -3.02 9.20
C TRP A 32 7.11 -4.07 8.41
N LEU A 33 6.62 -3.72 7.21
CA LEU A 33 5.91 -4.66 6.33
C LEU A 33 6.80 -5.84 5.91
N LEU A 34 8.07 -5.58 5.59
CA LEU A 34 9.03 -6.61 5.23
C LEU A 34 9.28 -7.56 6.40
N ALA A 35 9.53 -7.03 7.60
CA ALA A 35 9.72 -7.83 8.82
C ALA A 35 8.46 -8.64 9.18
N PHE A 36 7.27 -8.05 9.03
CA PHE A 36 6.00 -8.75 9.24
C PHE A 36 5.82 -9.91 8.24
N THR A 37 6.16 -9.67 6.97
CA THR A 37 6.08 -10.70 5.92
C THR A 37 7.03 -11.85 6.21
N LEU A 38 8.28 -11.56 6.56
CA LEU A 38 9.27 -12.58 6.95
C LEU A 38 8.81 -13.38 8.18
N SER A 39 8.18 -12.73 9.16
CA SER A 39 7.63 -13.42 10.33
C SER A 39 6.51 -14.41 10.00
N LEU A 40 5.76 -14.20 8.91
CA LEU A 40 4.73 -15.14 8.47
C LEU A 40 5.29 -16.31 7.67
N ASP A 41 6.46 -16.12 7.03
CA ASP A 41 7.17 -17.13 6.24
C ASP A 41 7.96 -18.14 7.11
N ASP A 42 8.28 -17.77 8.35
CA ASP A 42 9.11 -18.55 9.30
C ASP A 42 8.41 -19.81 9.89
N LEU A 43 7.46 -20.40 9.15
CA LEU A 43 6.69 -21.58 9.52
C LEU A 43 7.57 -22.79 9.86
N VAL A 44 8.70 -22.96 9.16
CA VAL A 44 9.62 -24.08 9.35
C VAL A 44 10.25 -24.02 10.74
N VAL A 45 10.85 -22.88 11.11
CA VAL A 45 11.47 -22.67 12.42
C VAL A 45 10.41 -22.75 13.53
N ALA A 46 9.26 -22.10 13.33
CA ALA A 46 8.16 -22.15 14.27
C ALA A 46 7.68 -23.59 14.52
N SER A 47 7.63 -24.44 13.49
CA SER A 47 7.19 -25.84 13.64
C SER A 47 8.16 -26.73 14.42
N PHE A 48 9.46 -26.44 14.37
CA PHE A 48 10.49 -27.23 15.06
C PHE A 48 10.75 -26.74 16.49
N VAL A 49 10.52 -25.46 16.78
CA VAL A 49 10.77 -24.85 18.10
C VAL A 49 9.51 -24.77 18.97
N SER A 50 8.31 -24.90 18.39
CA SER A 50 7.06 -24.87 19.16
C SER A 50 6.84 -26.16 19.95
N GLY A 51 6.57 -26.02 21.25
CA GLY A 51 6.21 -27.14 22.13
C GLY A 51 4.76 -27.63 21.93
N PRO A 52 4.39 -28.78 22.52
CA PRO A 52 3.03 -29.33 22.41
C PRO A 52 1.97 -28.31 22.84
N GLY A 53 1.05 -27.97 21.93
CA GLY A 53 -0.04 -27.01 22.18
C GLY A 53 0.23 -25.56 21.74
N ALA A 54 1.43 -25.21 21.28
CA ALA A 54 1.73 -23.88 20.74
C ALA A 54 1.50 -23.85 19.22
N THR A 55 0.33 -23.38 18.78
CA THR A 55 0.01 -23.20 17.35
C THR A 55 0.08 -21.73 16.96
N THR A 56 1.06 -21.36 16.14
CA THR A 56 1.16 -20.03 15.54
C THR A 56 0.16 -19.88 14.40
N LEU A 57 -0.20 -18.63 14.08
CA LEU A 57 -1.17 -18.34 13.03
C LEU A 57 -0.81 -18.97 11.65
N PRO A 58 0.47 -18.96 11.20
CA PRO A 58 0.87 -19.68 9.98
C PRO A 58 0.71 -21.20 10.06
N MET A 59 0.98 -21.82 11.22
CA MET A 59 0.82 -23.27 11.40
C MET A 59 -0.64 -23.73 11.25
N VAL A 60 -1.58 -22.93 11.78
CA VAL A 60 -3.02 -23.21 11.64
C VAL A 60 -3.50 -23.08 10.19
N VAL A 61 -3.00 -22.07 9.46
CA VAL A 61 -3.32 -21.92 8.03
C VAL A 61 -2.77 -23.11 7.24
N PHE A 62 -1.51 -23.48 7.45
CA PHE A 62 -0.87 -24.61 6.78
C PHE A 62 -1.59 -25.93 7.08
N SER A 63 -1.93 -26.21 8.34
CA SER A 63 -2.67 -27.43 8.71
C SER A 63 -4.06 -27.47 8.08
N SER A 64 -4.75 -26.33 8.00
CA SER A 64 -6.08 -26.24 7.41
C SER A 64 -6.08 -26.49 5.89
N VAL A 65 -5.03 -26.09 5.18
CA VAL A 65 -4.84 -26.43 3.76
C VAL A 65 -4.55 -27.93 3.60
N ARG A 66 -3.74 -28.51 4.49
CA ARG A 66 -3.35 -29.93 4.44
C ARG A 66 -4.47 -30.89 4.82
N LEU A 67 -5.41 -30.48 5.67
CA LEU A 67 -6.57 -31.26 6.12
C LEU A 67 -7.72 -31.31 5.09
N GLY A 68 -7.52 -30.69 3.91
CA GLY A 68 -8.47 -30.70 2.80
C GLY A 68 -9.25 -29.39 2.73
N VAL A 69 -9.05 -28.66 1.63
CA VAL A 69 -9.85 -27.47 1.31
C VAL A 69 -11.31 -27.87 1.18
N SER A 70 -12.10 -27.52 2.19
CA SER A 70 -13.55 -27.62 2.12
C SER A 70 -14.02 -26.89 0.86
N PRO A 71 -14.96 -27.44 0.07
CA PRO A 71 -15.56 -26.74 -1.08
C PRO A 71 -16.07 -25.33 -0.76
N LYS A 72 -16.37 -25.06 0.52
CA LYS A 72 -16.74 -23.75 1.06
C LYS A 72 -15.60 -22.71 0.97
N ILE A 73 -14.35 -23.11 1.16
CA ILE A 73 -13.17 -22.23 1.09
C ILE A 73 -12.95 -21.76 -0.35
N ASN A 74 -13.10 -22.65 -1.32
CA ASN A 74 -12.98 -22.31 -2.74
C ASN A 74 -14.09 -21.33 -3.16
N ALA A 75 -15.33 -21.54 -2.72
CA ALA A 75 -16.43 -20.62 -2.99
C ALA A 75 -16.17 -19.21 -2.41
N LEU A 76 -15.63 -19.13 -1.19
CA LEU A 76 -15.27 -17.86 -0.57
C LEU A 76 -14.14 -17.15 -1.33
N ALA A 77 -13.11 -17.88 -1.75
CA ALA A 77 -12.00 -17.33 -2.54
C ALA A 77 -12.49 -16.76 -3.88
N THR A 78 -13.36 -17.47 -4.59
CA THR A 78 -13.95 -16.99 -5.85
C THR A 78 -14.76 -15.71 -5.64
N LEU A 79 -15.55 -15.61 -4.56
CA LEU A 79 -16.34 -14.42 -4.27
C LEU A 79 -15.45 -13.20 -3.97
N ILE A 80 -14.39 -13.39 -3.18
CA ILE A 80 -13.43 -12.32 -2.87
C ILE A 80 -12.74 -11.82 -4.15
N ILE A 81 -12.25 -12.75 -4.99
CA ILE A 81 -11.62 -12.40 -6.26
C ILE A 81 -12.60 -11.61 -7.14
N LEU A 82 -13.85 -12.07 -7.25
CA LEU A 82 -14.86 -11.40 -8.06
C LEU A 82 -15.10 -9.96 -7.59
N VAL A 83 -15.26 -9.73 -6.28
CA VAL A 83 -15.48 -8.40 -5.71
C VAL A 83 -14.30 -7.47 -5.97
N VAL A 84 -13.07 -7.94 -5.71
CA VAL A 84 -11.86 -7.14 -5.92
C VAL A 84 -11.67 -6.82 -7.41
N SER A 85 -11.90 -7.78 -8.29
CA SER A 85 -11.84 -7.58 -9.74
C SER A 85 -12.88 -6.55 -10.20
N LEU A 86 -14.13 -6.62 -9.72
CA LEU A 86 -15.14 -5.62 -10.06
C LEU A 86 -14.77 -4.23 -9.55
N ALA A 87 -14.32 -4.11 -8.30
CA ALA A 87 -13.95 -2.82 -7.71
C ALA A 87 -12.78 -2.18 -8.47
N THR A 88 -11.75 -2.98 -8.78
CA THR A 88 -10.57 -2.52 -9.55
C THR A 88 -10.96 -2.14 -10.97
N PHE A 89 -11.80 -2.93 -11.63
CA PHE A 89 -12.30 -2.62 -12.97
C PHE A 89 -13.11 -1.32 -12.97
N LEU A 90 -13.98 -1.11 -11.97
CA LEU A 90 -14.79 0.10 -11.86
C LEU A 90 -13.92 1.33 -11.60
N ALA A 91 -12.93 1.23 -10.70
CA ALA A 91 -11.97 2.28 -10.45
C ALA A 91 -11.20 2.66 -11.72
N TRP A 92 -10.69 1.66 -12.46
CA TRP A 92 -10.03 1.87 -13.74
C TRP A 92 -10.95 2.55 -14.76
N TYR A 93 -12.21 2.10 -14.87
CA TYR A 93 -13.18 2.66 -15.81
C TYR A 93 -13.47 4.14 -15.50
N LEU A 94 -13.66 4.47 -14.22
CA LEU A 94 -13.91 5.85 -13.77
C LEU A 94 -12.68 6.75 -13.99
N MET A 95 -11.48 6.26 -13.69
CA MET A 95 -10.23 6.99 -13.94
C MET A 95 -10.05 7.26 -15.43
N ARG A 96 -10.26 6.26 -16.30
CA ARG A 96 -10.16 6.41 -17.76
C ARG A 96 -11.15 7.44 -18.30
N ARG A 97 -12.37 7.49 -17.74
CA ARG A 97 -13.37 8.51 -18.10
C ARG A 97 -13.01 9.91 -17.59
N SER A 98 -12.26 10.02 -16.49
CA SER A 98 -11.77 11.29 -15.97
C SER A 98 -10.61 11.86 -16.80
N GLU A 99 -9.72 11.00 -17.29
CA GLU A 99 -8.58 11.38 -18.13
C GLU A 99 -9.03 11.94 -19.49
N ALA A 100 -10.06 11.34 -20.09
CA ALA A 100 -10.64 11.84 -21.34
C ALA A 100 -11.18 13.28 -21.20
N ARG A 101 -11.82 13.60 -20.06
CA ARG A 101 -12.33 14.95 -19.78
C ARG A 101 -11.19 15.95 -19.52
N ARG A 102 -10.15 15.54 -18.78
CA ARG A 102 -8.95 16.37 -18.56
C ARG A 102 -8.22 16.72 -19.85
N ARG A 103 -8.09 15.77 -20.78
CA ARG A 103 -7.46 16.01 -22.09
C ARG A 103 -8.25 17.03 -22.91
N GLN A 104 -9.58 16.97 -22.88
CA GLN A 104 -10.42 17.95 -23.58
C GLN A 104 -10.30 19.35 -22.99
N ALA A 105 -10.26 19.48 -21.66
CA ALA A 105 -10.05 20.76 -20.99
C ALA A 105 -8.69 21.40 -21.34
N ILE A 106 -7.62 20.60 -21.39
CA ILE A 106 -6.27 21.07 -21.77
C ILE A 106 -6.22 21.49 -23.24
N LEU A 107 -6.86 20.74 -24.15
CA LEU A 107 -6.89 21.09 -25.57
C LEU A 107 -7.70 22.36 -25.83
N GLN A 108 -8.80 22.57 -25.10
CA GLN A 108 -9.58 23.81 -25.16
C GLN A 108 -8.76 25.01 -24.72
N ASP A 109 -8.02 24.89 -23.61
CA ASP A 109 -7.12 25.93 -23.12
C ASP A 109 -6.00 26.26 -24.13
N MET A 110 -5.39 25.24 -24.75
CA MET A 110 -4.40 25.44 -25.82
C MET A 110 -4.97 26.14 -27.06
N THR A 111 -6.21 25.82 -27.45
CA THR A 111 -6.87 26.50 -28.59
C THR A 111 -7.32 27.92 -28.25
N ALA A 112 -7.74 28.18 -27.01
CA ALA A 112 -8.09 29.50 -26.53
C ALA A 112 -6.86 30.42 -26.41
N GLY A 113 -5.76 29.90 -25.86
CA GLY A 113 -4.48 30.61 -25.79
C GLY A 113 -3.87 30.94 -27.16
N ARG A 114 -4.10 30.08 -28.17
CA ARG A 114 -3.64 30.32 -29.56
C ARG A 114 -4.48 31.37 -30.30
N GLN A 115 -5.73 31.59 -29.91
CA GLN A 115 -6.58 32.66 -30.44
C GLN A 115 -6.36 34.01 -29.75
N ALA A 116 -5.70 34.05 -28.58
CA ALA A 116 -5.37 35.29 -27.86
C ALA A 116 -4.07 35.96 -28.34
N SER A 117 -3.31 35.32 -29.23
CA SER A 117 -2.06 35.86 -29.80
C SER A 117 -2.04 36.07 -31.33
N PRO A 118 -3.07 36.65 -31.99
CA PRO A 118 -2.93 37.20 -33.33
C PRO A 118 -2.63 38.71 -33.22
N GLY A 119 -1.33 39.05 -33.27
CA GLY A 119 -0.90 40.45 -33.45
C GLY A 119 -0.10 41.02 -32.28
N ALA A 120 1.11 40.51 -32.09
CA ALA A 120 2.24 41.30 -31.59
C ALA A 120 3.37 41.20 -32.61
#